data_AF-A0A951BHD3-F1
#
_entry.id   AF-A0A951BHD3-F1
#
_cell.length_a   1.000
_cell.length_b   1.000
_cell.length_c   1.000
_cell.angle_alpha   90.00
_cell.angle_beta   90.00
_cell.angle_gamma   90.00
#
_symmetry.space_group_name_H-M   'P 1'
#
loop_
_entity.id
_entity.type
_entity.pdbx_description
1 polymer ?
#
loop_
_entity_poly.entity_id
_entity_poly.type
_entity_poly.pdbx_seq_one_letter_code
_entity_poly.pdbx_strand_id
1 'polypeptide(L)' 'MTVTADSLNVRSSPDNDAAVVETYSRGAVVSADRTIRNDFRELGPSRWAAREYLTPTPGSDCG' A
#
# COMPACT_ATOMS: atom_id res chain seq x y z
N MET A 1 5.37 1.55 6.75
CA MET A 1 4.27 2.48 6.37
C MET A 1 3.05 2.14 7.18
N THR A 2 2.22 3.13 7.51
CA THR A 2 1.00 2.91 8.29
C THR A 2 -0.22 3.14 7.41
N VAL A 3 -1.16 2.21 7.46
CA VAL A 3 -2.45 2.32 6.76
C VAL A 3 -3.35 3.31 7.48
N THR A 4 -3.83 4.32 6.77
CA THR A 4 -4.75 5.34 7.33
C THR A 4 -6.21 5.12 6.93
N ALA A 5 -6.47 4.41 5.83
CA ALA A 5 -7.81 4.00 5.44
C ALA A 5 -8.42 2.99 6.42
N ASP A 6 -9.74 3.01 6.58
CA ASP A 6 -10.49 1.99 7.33
C ASP A 6 -10.25 0.59 6.78
N SER A 7 -10.24 0.49 5.45
CA SER A 7 -9.93 -0.72 4.71
C SER A 7 -9.10 -0.36 3.48
N LEU A 8 -7.89 -0.90 3.40
CA LEU A 8 -6.97 -0.73 2.28
C LEU A 8 -6.92 -2.03 1.49
N ASN A 9 -7.37 -1.97 0.24
CA ASN A 9 -7.30 -3.11 -0.67
C ASN A 9 -5.94 -3.16 -1.36
N VAL A 10 -5.27 -4.29 -1.22
CA VAL A 10 -4.06 -4.65 -1.96
C VAL A 10 -4.49 -5.41 -3.20
N ARG A 11 -4.03 -4.94 -4.35
CA ARG A 11 -4.40 -5.46 -5.66
C ARG A 11 -3.22 -6.18 -6.29
N SER A 12 -3.53 -7.12 -7.18
CA SER A 12 -2.53 -7.88 -7.95
C SER A 12 -1.73 -7.02 -8.93
N SER A 13 -2.21 -5.82 -9.25
CA SER A 13 -1.61 -4.89 -10.21
C SER A 13 -1.95 -3.44 -9.82
N PRO A 14 -1.16 -2.44 -10.27
CA PRO A 14 -1.38 -1.02 -9.97
C PRO A 14 -2.52 -0.44 -10.82
N ASP A 15 -3.72 -0.99 -10.62
CA ASP A 15 -4.93 -0.64 -11.35
C ASP A 15 -6.14 -0.72 -10.40
N ASN A 16 -7.13 0.16 -10.61
CA ASN A 16 -8.39 0.15 -9.86
C ASN A 16 -9.29 -1.05 -10.21
N ASP A 17 -9.12 -1.64 -11.39
CA ASP A 17 -9.88 -2.82 -11.83
C ASP A 17 -9.15 -4.15 -11.54
N ALA A 18 -7.93 -4.09 -10.99
CA ALA A 18 -7.18 -5.28 -10.63
C ALA A 18 -7.81 -6.03 -9.44
N ALA A 19 -7.70 -7.35 -9.46
CA ALA A 19 -8.22 -8.21 -8.40
C ALA A 19 -7.58 -7.88 -7.04
N VAL A 20 -8.41 -7.79 -6.01
CA VAL A 20 -7.96 -7.63 -4.63
C VAL A 20 -7.41 -8.97 -4.13
N VAL A 21 -6.13 -8.99 -3.76
CA VAL A 21 -5.43 -10.18 -3.28
C VAL A 21 -5.31 -10.21 -1.76
N GLU A 22 -5.38 -9.04 -1.12
CA GLU A 22 -5.26 -8.89 0.33
C GLU A 22 -5.92 -7.57 0.77
N THR A 23 -6.33 -7.48 2.02
CA THR A 23 -6.92 -6.27 2.59
C THR A 23 -6.32 -6.00 3.95
N TYR A 24 -5.95 -4.74 4.20
CA TYR A 24 -5.43 -4.26 5.48
C TYR A 24 -6.42 -3.34 6.16
N SER A 25 -6.52 -3.44 7.49
CA SER A 25 -7.31 -2.53 8.30
C SER A 25 -6.51 -1.27 8.69
N ARG A 26 -7.22 -0.20 9.06
CA ARG A 26 -6.60 1.02 9.61
C ARG A 26 -5.62 0.71 10.73
N GLY A 27 -4.47 1.38 10.71
CA GLY A 27 -3.42 1.23 11.70
C GLY A 27 -2.47 0.05 11.47
N ALA A 28 -2.75 -0.80 10.47
CA ALA A 28 -1.81 -1.84 10.07
C ALA A 28 -0.47 -1.22 9.62
N VAL A 29 0.62 -1.83 10.06
CA VAL A 29 1.97 -1.45 9.64
C VAL A 29 2.40 -2.42 8.55
N VAL A 30 2.69 -1.88 7.37
CA VAL A 30 3.10 -2.66 6.20
C VAL A 30 4.46 -2.19 5.71
N SER A 31 5.26 -3.15 5.25
CA SER A 31 6.46 -2.87 4.46
C SER A 31 6.02 -2.42 3.07
N ALA A 32 6.66 -1.37 2.55
CA ALA A 32 6.36 -0.85 1.23
C ALA A 32 7.65 -0.50 0.50
N ASP A 33 7.75 -0.94 -0.74
CA ASP A 33 8.85 -0.56 -1.63
C ASP A 33 8.74 0.90 -2.04
N ARG A 34 9.83 1.50 -2.54
CA ARG A 34 9.82 2.87 -3.06
C ARG A 34 9.20 2.98 -4.45
N THR A 35 8.85 1.85 -5.06
CA THR A 35 8.20 1.79 -6.37
C THR A 35 6.77 2.30 -6.29
N ILE A 36 6.46 3.28 -7.15
CA ILE A 36 5.11 3.84 -7.29
C ILE A 36 4.74 3.80 -8.77
N ARG A 37 3.54 3.31 -9.07
CA ARG A 37 2.98 3.23 -10.43
C ARG A 37 1.48 3.52 -10.36
N ASN A 38 0.98 4.42 -11.21
CA ASN A 38 -0.44 4.79 -11.26
C ASN A 38 -1.05 5.16 -9.89
N ASP A 39 -0.31 5.88 -9.04
CA ASP A 39 -0.70 6.19 -7.65
C ASP A 39 -0.87 4.98 -6.71
N PHE A 40 -0.47 3.79 -7.17
CA PHE A 40 -0.29 2.63 -6.31
C PHE A 40 1.18 2.49 -5.90
N ARG A 41 1.38 2.16 -4.64
CA ARG A 41 2.67 1.80 -4.08
C ARG A 41 2.79 0.29 -3.99
N GLU A 42 3.94 -0.23 -4.37
CA GLU A 42 4.25 -1.64 -4.25
C GLU A 42 4.52 -1.99 -2.78
N LEU A 43 3.80 -2.98 -2.25
CA LEU A 43 4.00 -3.53 -0.91
C LEU A 43 4.79 -4.85 -0.94
N GLY A 44 4.95 -5.41 -2.13
CA GLY A 44 5.67 -6.65 -2.40
C GLY A 44 5.33 -7.18 -3.80
N PRO A 45 5.85 -8.37 -4.17
CA PRO A 45 5.67 -8.92 -5.52
C PRO A 45 4.18 -9.04 -5.88
N SER A 46 3.77 -8.32 -6.94
CA SER A 46 2.37 -8.26 -7.39
C SER A 46 1.39 -7.82 -6.30
N ARG A 47 1.81 -6.95 -5.38
CA ARG A 47 0.98 -6.39 -4.32
C ARG A 47 1.04 -4.88 -4.36
N TRP A 48 -0.08 -4.28 -4.71
CA TRP A 48 -0.18 -2.85 -4.98
C TRP A 48 -1.29 -2.23 -4.14
N ALA A 49 -0.99 -1.15 -3.44
CA ALA A 49 -1.96 -0.45 -2.61
C ALA A 49 -1.94 1.05 -2.90
N ALA A 50 -3.10 1.69 -2.90
CA ALA A 50 -3.20 3.12 -3.22
C ALA A 50 -2.41 3.95 -2.20
N ARG A 51 -1.48 4.77 -2.71
CA ARG A 51 -0.50 5.48 -1.88
C ARG A 51 -1.14 6.56 -1.00
N GLU A 52 -2.31 7.07 -1.40
CA GLU A 52 -3.05 8.10 -0.66
C GLU A 52 -3.50 7.62 0.73
N TYR A 53 -3.67 6.31 0.89
CA TYR A 53 -4.05 5.67 2.15
C TYR A 53 -2.87 5.11 2.93
N LEU A 54 -1.65 5.39 2.47
CA LEU A 54 -0.40 4.95 3.07
C LEU A 54 0.38 6.16 3.53
N THR A 55 0.58 6.27 4.84
CA THR A 55 1.41 7.33 5.41
C THR A 55 2.79 6.76 5.75
N PRO A 56 3.88 7.41 5.35
CA PRO A 56 5.20 7.08 5.87
C PRO A 56 5.18 7.28 7.39
N THR A 57 5.46 6.23 8.15
CA THR A 57 5.52 6.30 9.60
C THR A 57 6.73 7.18 9.97
N PRO A 58 6.56 8.33 10.64
CA PRO A 58 7.68 9.18 11.02
C PRO A 58 8.60 8.38 11.96
N GLY A 59 9.85 8.18 11.57
CA GLY A 59 10.82 7.35 12.30
C GLY A 59 11.05 5.94 11.73
N SER A 60 10.30 5.54 10.69
CA SER A 60 10.75 4.47 9.80
C SER A 60 11.52 5.12 8.65
N ASP A 61 12.85 5.12 8.76
CA ASP A 61 13.79 5.43 7.67
C ASP A 61 13.53 4.47 6.49
N CYS A 62 12.52 4.78 5.67
CA CYS A 62 12.63 4.46 4.26
C CYS A 62 13.43 5.61 3.65
N GLY A 63 14.76 5.59 3.86
CA GLY A 63 15.70 6.60 3.36
C GLY A 63 15.86 6.56 1.85
#